data_AF-A0A850LVM6-F1
#
_entry.id   AF-A0A850LVM6-F1
#
_cell.length_a   1.000
_cell.length_b   1.000
_cell.length_c   1.000
_cell.angle_alpha   90.00
_cell.angle_beta   90.00
_cell.angle_gamma   90.00
#
_symmetry.space_group_name_H-M   'P 1'
#
loop_
_entity.id
_entity.type
_entity.pdbx_description
1 polymer ?
#
loop_
_entity_poly.entity_id
_entity_poly.type
_entity_poly.pdbx_seq_one_letter_code
_entity_poly.pdbx_strand_id
1 'polypeptide(L)'
;MNPTSFKNKFESFTYKSIMELEDIINKSELNIPISHETKILKTPVEFQDIYFPNRLSINPMEGFDSGIDGSPTELTYRRYKKYAKGGAGLIWFEACAISENCRSNEHQLMITEQNVKNFKELVIKVREICNKTLKDLGFSNECVLILQLNHSGRYSRSGGIKYPIRAFDNSELDAAISVSKKDGLIISDDKLKELEDIWVRKAILANEAGFDGVDIKACHGYLISELLSARSREDSEYGGKNLDDRTKFFLNIIKKLKSELKSSSNFFITTRLGIYDGIPYPNGFGVKERENQNFPVSVDLTEPIKLVKQLYQQGVRLINISAGNPHYTPHLTRPYNTPVEGEQLPAENPLYGVSRIINLTSLIKQQIPKDMVLVGSCYSFLRQYAGYVVAGLIQGKIVDICGFGRMGFANPNFPRQIFQQGKIDKKKTCVTCSKCSELMKVGKATGCVLRDPQYI
;
A
#
# COMPACT_ATOMS: atom_id res chain seq x y z
N MET A 1 9.22 2.85 32.60
CA MET A 1 8.38 1.90 31.84
C MET A 1 9.31 0.81 31.34
N ASN A 2 8.97 -0.47 31.49
CA ASN A 2 9.81 -1.55 30.95
C ASN A 2 9.54 -1.68 29.42
N PRO A 3 10.54 -1.49 28.53
CA PRO A 3 10.32 -1.49 27.08
C PRO A 3 9.70 -2.79 26.54
N THR A 4 10.11 -3.95 27.07
CA THR A 4 9.56 -5.25 26.68
C THR A 4 8.10 -5.38 27.07
N SER A 5 7.75 -4.94 28.29
CA SER A 5 6.37 -4.92 28.75
C SER A 5 5.49 -3.98 27.93
N PHE A 6 6.01 -2.80 27.53
CA PHE A 6 5.29 -1.88 26.67
C PHE A 6 4.99 -2.50 25.31
N LYS A 7 6.00 -3.06 24.64
CA LYS A 7 5.86 -3.63 23.28
C LYS A 7 4.80 -4.72 23.20
N ASN A 8 4.63 -5.53 24.25
CA ASN A 8 3.73 -6.68 24.29
C ASN A 8 2.32 -6.37 24.81
N LYS A 9 1.99 -5.08 25.05
CA LYS A 9 0.70 -4.68 25.63
C LYS A 9 -0.07 -3.77 24.69
N PHE A 10 -1.29 -4.18 24.35
CA PHE A 10 -2.20 -3.32 23.60
C PHE A 10 -2.62 -2.11 24.42
N GLU A 11 -2.38 -0.91 23.89
CA GLU A 11 -2.88 0.34 24.45
C GLU A 11 -3.43 1.23 23.32
N SER A 12 -4.67 1.70 23.49
CA SER A 12 -5.28 2.64 22.57
C SER A 12 -4.53 3.97 22.56
N PHE A 13 -4.58 4.70 21.43
CA PHE A 13 -4.07 6.06 21.35
C PHE A 13 -4.76 6.98 22.38
N THR A 14 -3.99 7.50 23.33
CA THR A 14 -4.45 8.40 24.41
C THR A 14 -3.58 9.66 24.57
N TYR A 15 -2.55 9.84 23.73
CA TYR A 15 -1.58 10.93 23.83
C TYR A 15 -2.25 12.32 23.69
N LYS A 16 -2.04 13.20 24.67
CA LYS A 16 -2.65 14.53 24.79
C LYS A 16 -1.81 15.63 24.14
N SER A 17 -0.50 15.44 24.03
CA SER A 17 0.43 16.38 23.41
C SER A 17 1.52 15.69 22.60
N ILE A 18 2.23 16.45 21.74
CA ILE A 18 3.39 15.93 21.01
C ILE A 18 4.55 15.58 21.96
N MET A 19 4.74 16.37 23.02
CA MET A 19 5.77 16.12 24.05
C MET A 19 5.49 14.82 24.82
N GLU A 20 4.22 14.52 25.12
CA GLU A 20 3.84 13.25 25.75
C GLU A 20 4.10 12.06 24.83
N LEU A 21 3.79 12.18 23.53
CA LEU A 21 4.10 11.15 22.55
C LEU A 21 5.62 10.92 22.46
N GLU A 22 6.41 11.99 22.42
CA GLU A 22 7.87 11.93 22.37
C GLU A 22 8.48 11.29 23.63
N ASP A 23 8.00 11.65 24.81
CA ASP A 23 8.41 11.05 26.08
C ASP A 23 8.14 9.52 26.09
N ILE A 24 6.98 9.10 25.58
CA ILE A 24 6.62 7.68 25.47
C ILE A 24 7.48 6.96 24.43
N ILE A 25 7.76 7.58 23.29
CA ILE A 25 8.68 7.04 22.26
C ILE A 25 10.06 6.79 22.88
N ASN A 26 10.60 7.76 23.62
CA ASN A 26 11.91 7.67 24.24
C ASN A 26 11.96 6.62 25.37
N LYS A 27 10.99 6.64 26.29
CA LYS A 27 10.90 5.69 27.42
C LYS A 27 10.67 4.24 26.97
N SER A 28 10.07 4.05 25.80
CA SER A 28 9.79 2.73 25.21
C SER A 28 10.85 2.31 24.19
N GLU A 29 11.90 3.09 24.00
CA GLU A 29 13.01 2.83 23.07
C GLU A 29 12.52 2.56 21.64
N LEU A 30 11.60 3.41 21.15
CA LEU A 30 11.08 3.33 19.80
C LEU A 30 11.80 4.31 18.88
N ASN A 31 12.14 3.87 17.67
CA ASN A 31 12.80 4.70 16.67
C ASN A 31 11.76 5.46 15.82
N ILE A 32 11.09 6.43 16.43
CA ILE A 32 10.12 7.29 15.74
C ILE A 32 10.60 8.74 15.85
N PRO A 33 11.27 9.30 14.83
CA PRO A 33 11.73 10.68 14.91
C PRO A 33 10.56 11.65 14.85
N ILE A 34 10.70 12.77 15.56
CA ILE A 34 9.74 13.87 15.59
C ILE A 34 10.46 15.14 15.16
N SER A 35 9.83 15.92 14.29
CA SER A 35 10.19 17.31 14.01
C SER A 35 9.09 18.23 14.50
N HIS A 36 9.42 19.31 15.20
CA HIS A 36 8.44 20.34 15.57
C HIS A 36 8.11 21.31 14.41
N GLU A 37 8.81 21.18 13.28
CA GLU A 37 8.52 21.91 12.05
C GLU A 37 8.11 20.97 10.92
N THR A 38 7.16 21.40 10.11
CA THR A 38 6.64 20.62 8.97
C THR A 38 7.02 21.21 7.62
N LYS A 39 7.80 22.28 7.57
CA LYS A 39 8.16 23.01 6.34
C LYS A 39 8.90 22.12 5.32
N ILE A 40 9.71 21.16 5.80
CA ILE A 40 10.41 20.20 4.93
C ILE A 40 9.45 19.38 4.05
N LEU A 41 8.21 19.20 4.49
CA LEU A 41 7.20 18.44 3.73
C LEU A 41 6.76 19.14 2.45
N LYS A 42 7.04 20.44 2.30
CA LYS A 42 6.80 21.22 1.07
C LYS A 42 7.93 21.08 0.03
N THR A 43 9.03 20.42 0.38
CA THR A 43 10.15 20.29 -0.56
C THR A 43 9.82 19.25 -1.65
N PRO A 44 10.27 19.47 -2.90
CA PRO A 44 10.03 18.51 -3.97
C PRO A 44 10.90 17.25 -3.79
N VAL A 45 10.54 16.21 -4.54
CA VAL A 45 11.34 14.99 -4.75
C VAL A 45 11.38 14.72 -6.24
N GLU A 46 12.52 14.26 -6.74
CA GLU A 46 12.74 13.99 -8.15
C GLU A 46 13.29 12.57 -8.32
N PHE A 47 12.85 11.89 -9.38
CA PHE A 47 13.58 10.79 -9.99
C PHE A 47 13.40 10.88 -11.50
N GLN A 48 14.46 10.65 -12.26
CA GLN A 48 14.44 10.86 -13.72
C GLN A 48 13.89 12.27 -14.03
N ASP A 49 12.95 12.39 -14.97
CA ASP A 49 12.31 13.66 -15.33
C ASP A 49 10.97 13.88 -14.58
N ILE A 50 10.69 13.09 -13.53
CA ILE A 50 9.45 13.16 -12.76
C ILE A 50 9.67 13.94 -11.45
N TYR A 51 8.84 14.96 -11.25
CA TYR A 51 8.89 15.84 -10.09
C TYR A 51 7.64 15.69 -9.22
N PHE A 52 7.81 15.26 -7.98
CA PHE A 52 6.77 15.37 -6.96
C PHE A 52 6.84 16.76 -6.31
N PRO A 53 5.73 17.50 -6.24
CA PRO A 53 5.71 18.87 -5.73
C PRO A 53 5.94 18.94 -4.21
N ASN A 54 5.67 17.85 -3.48
CA ASN A 54 5.82 17.78 -2.03
C ASN A 54 6.02 16.33 -1.55
N ARG A 55 6.31 16.18 -0.26
CA ARG A 55 6.68 14.90 0.40
C ARG A 55 5.49 14.05 0.85
N LEU A 56 4.26 14.37 0.44
CA LEU A 56 3.04 13.72 0.94
C LEU A 56 2.30 12.98 -0.17
N SER A 57 1.87 11.77 0.14
CA SER A 57 1.12 10.89 -0.76
C SER A 57 -0.19 10.39 -0.16
N ILE A 58 -1.21 10.21 -1.00
CA ILE A 58 -2.35 9.36 -0.69
C ILE A 58 -2.03 7.94 -1.18
N ASN A 59 -1.96 6.99 -0.25
CA ASN A 59 -1.70 5.59 -0.58
C ASN A 59 -2.97 4.85 -1.03
N PRO A 60 -2.83 3.75 -1.79
CA PRO A 60 -3.95 2.96 -2.29
C PRO A 60 -4.84 2.46 -1.16
N MET A 61 -6.14 2.73 -1.29
CA MET A 61 -7.20 2.27 -0.39
C MET A 61 -8.40 1.85 -1.25
N GLU A 62 -8.70 0.55 -1.27
CA GLU A 62 -9.81 -0.02 -2.04
C GLU A 62 -11.15 0.54 -1.58
N GLY A 63 -11.96 0.95 -2.54
CA GLY A 63 -13.22 1.65 -2.36
C GLY A 63 -14.47 0.81 -2.52
N PHE A 64 -14.38 -0.33 -3.21
CA PHE A 64 -15.53 -1.21 -3.54
C PHE A 64 -16.76 -0.43 -4.02
N ASP A 65 -16.53 0.51 -4.94
CA ASP A 65 -17.55 1.42 -5.44
C ASP A 65 -17.49 1.60 -6.96
N SER A 66 -16.92 0.65 -7.70
CA SER A 66 -17.01 0.62 -9.16
C SER A 66 -18.39 0.19 -9.65
N GLY A 67 -18.67 0.41 -10.94
CA GLY A 67 -19.73 -0.30 -11.65
C GLY A 67 -19.39 -1.80 -11.72
N ILE A 68 -20.39 -2.61 -12.10
CA ILE A 68 -20.20 -4.05 -12.31
C ILE A 68 -19.16 -4.30 -13.41
N ASP A 69 -19.13 -3.45 -14.43
CA ASP A 69 -18.15 -3.43 -15.53
C ASP A 69 -16.74 -2.94 -15.10
N GLY A 70 -16.55 -2.63 -13.81
CA GLY A 70 -15.29 -2.11 -13.27
C GLY A 70 -15.08 -0.61 -13.43
N SER A 71 -16.01 0.11 -14.06
CA SER A 71 -15.89 1.55 -14.32
C SER A 71 -15.97 2.39 -13.04
N PRO A 72 -15.25 3.53 -12.96
CA PRO A 72 -15.45 4.50 -11.88
C PRO A 72 -16.89 5.00 -11.80
N THR A 73 -17.48 5.01 -10.60
CA THR A 73 -18.82 5.59 -10.36
C THR A 73 -18.72 6.98 -9.72
N GLU A 74 -19.87 7.61 -9.47
CA GLU A 74 -19.93 8.87 -8.73
C GLU A 74 -19.16 8.84 -7.40
N LEU A 75 -19.22 7.73 -6.65
CA LEU A 75 -18.47 7.57 -5.41
C LEU A 75 -16.96 7.54 -5.64
N THR A 76 -16.51 6.86 -6.68
CA THR A 76 -15.10 6.87 -7.12
C THR A 76 -14.65 8.29 -7.49
N TYR A 77 -15.42 8.99 -8.33
CA TYR A 77 -15.15 10.39 -8.70
C TYR A 77 -15.10 11.29 -7.45
N ARG A 78 -16.06 11.16 -6.54
CA ARG A 78 -16.13 11.92 -5.31
C ARG A 78 -14.89 11.69 -4.43
N ARG A 79 -14.45 10.44 -4.26
CA ARG A 79 -13.25 10.09 -3.49
C ARG A 79 -12.00 10.76 -4.06
N TYR A 80 -11.70 10.55 -5.34
CA TYR A 80 -10.48 11.10 -5.93
C TYR A 80 -10.52 12.61 -6.09
N LYS A 81 -11.69 13.23 -6.31
CA LYS A 81 -11.84 14.70 -6.23
C LYS A 81 -11.52 15.24 -4.84
N LYS A 82 -11.90 14.54 -3.77
CA LYS A 82 -11.52 14.93 -2.39
C LYS A 82 -10.01 14.80 -2.18
N TYR A 83 -9.37 13.73 -2.68
CA TYR A 83 -7.92 13.56 -2.62
C TYR A 83 -7.19 14.67 -3.37
N ALA A 84 -7.64 15.00 -4.59
CA ALA A 84 -7.09 16.08 -5.41
C ALA A 84 -7.12 17.45 -4.70
N LYS A 85 -8.24 17.77 -4.03
CA LYS A 85 -8.39 19.01 -3.23
C LYS A 85 -7.50 19.05 -1.98
N GLY A 86 -6.90 17.92 -1.61
CA GLY A 86 -6.09 17.76 -0.42
C GLY A 86 -4.70 18.37 -0.50
N GLY A 87 -4.15 18.47 -1.72
CA GLY A 87 -2.81 19.03 -1.98
C GLY A 87 -1.65 18.05 -1.82
N ALA A 88 -1.89 16.74 -1.68
CA ALA A 88 -0.81 15.75 -1.77
C ALA A 88 -0.18 15.78 -3.18
N GLY A 89 1.13 15.67 -3.26
CA GLY A 89 1.85 15.69 -4.54
C GLY A 89 1.72 14.38 -5.33
N LEU A 90 1.46 13.28 -4.63
CA LEU A 90 1.24 11.96 -5.21
C LEU A 90 -0.12 11.42 -4.78
N ILE A 91 -0.94 11.02 -5.75
CA ILE A 91 -2.19 10.30 -5.51
C ILE A 91 -2.06 8.92 -6.15
N TRP A 92 -1.96 7.90 -5.30
CA TRP A 92 -1.85 6.52 -5.72
C TRP A 92 -3.23 5.87 -5.65
N PHE A 93 -3.78 5.55 -6.81
CA PHE A 93 -5.10 4.98 -6.94
C PHE A 93 -5.11 3.56 -6.38
N GLU A 94 -6.29 3.15 -5.95
CA GLU A 94 -6.57 1.84 -5.37
C GLU A 94 -6.26 0.68 -6.31
N ALA A 95 -6.29 -0.53 -5.75
CA ALA A 95 -6.11 -1.75 -6.52
C ALA A 95 -7.21 -1.90 -7.58
N CYS A 96 -6.78 -1.83 -8.83
CA CYS A 96 -7.56 -2.04 -10.04
C CYS A 96 -7.27 -3.44 -10.59
N ALA A 97 -8.29 -4.27 -10.69
CA ALA A 97 -8.17 -5.64 -11.16
C ALA A 97 -7.77 -5.69 -12.64
N ILE A 98 -6.95 -6.67 -12.99
CA ILE A 98 -6.53 -6.89 -14.39
C ILE A 98 -7.54 -7.72 -15.20
N SER A 99 -8.47 -8.40 -14.52
CA SER A 99 -9.51 -9.23 -15.12
C SER A 99 -10.67 -9.44 -14.14
N GLU A 100 -11.83 -9.85 -14.64
CA GLU A 100 -13.03 -10.07 -13.82
C GLU A 100 -12.79 -11.17 -12.76
N ASN A 101 -12.23 -12.30 -13.19
CA ASN A 101 -12.04 -13.49 -12.35
C ASN A 101 -10.99 -13.31 -11.24
N CYS A 102 -10.28 -12.17 -11.20
CA CYS A 102 -9.29 -11.87 -10.18
C CYS A 102 -9.72 -10.73 -9.24
N ARG A 103 -11.00 -10.36 -9.24
CA ARG A 103 -11.52 -9.30 -8.36
C ARG A 103 -11.72 -9.80 -6.93
N SER A 104 -11.41 -8.97 -5.94
CA SER A 104 -11.69 -9.23 -4.52
C SER A 104 -13.13 -8.86 -4.13
N ASN A 105 -13.83 -8.12 -4.98
CA ASN A 105 -15.20 -7.65 -4.82
C ASN A 105 -15.80 -7.29 -6.19
N GLU A 106 -17.10 -7.51 -6.40
CA GLU A 106 -17.82 -7.19 -7.65
C GLU A 106 -17.91 -5.68 -7.97
N HIS A 107 -17.47 -4.84 -7.02
CA HIS A 107 -17.31 -3.40 -7.16
C HIS A 107 -15.85 -2.93 -7.01
N GLN A 108 -14.87 -3.83 -7.16
CA GLN A 108 -13.47 -3.44 -7.31
C GLN A 108 -13.23 -2.83 -8.71
N LEU A 109 -12.55 -1.68 -8.82
CA LEU A 109 -12.21 -1.11 -10.13
C LEU A 109 -11.53 -2.15 -11.04
N MET A 110 -11.86 -2.14 -12.32
CA MET A 110 -11.20 -2.97 -13.34
C MET A 110 -11.10 -2.16 -14.63
N ILE A 111 -9.89 -2.03 -15.16
CA ILE A 111 -9.66 -1.30 -16.41
C ILE A 111 -9.75 -2.24 -17.61
N THR A 112 -10.54 -1.85 -18.60
CA THR A 112 -10.77 -2.60 -19.83
C THR A 112 -10.73 -1.68 -21.04
N GLU A 113 -10.56 -2.29 -22.20
CA GLU A 113 -10.59 -1.66 -23.49
C GLU A 113 -11.92 -0.92 -23.72
N GLN A 114 -13.01 -1.44 -23.13
CA GLN A 114 -14.35 -0.86 -23.23
C GLN A 114 -14.55 0.36 -22.31
N ASN A 115 -13.88 0.39 -21.16
CA ASN A 115 -14.08 1.44 -20.14
C ASN A 115 -12.90 2.40 -19.92
N VAL A 116 -11.79 2.24 -20.65
CA VAL A 116 -10.60 3.10 -20.53
C VAL A 116 -10.93 4.60 -20.65
N LYS A 117 -11.96 4.95 -21.45
CA LYS A 117 -12.46 6.33 -21.57
C LYS A 117 -13.01 6.87 -20.25
N ASN A 118 -13.69 6.05 -19.44
CA ASN A 118 -14.20 6.45 -18.13
C ASN A 118 -13.05 6.71 -17.14
N PHE A 119 -11.98 5.91 -17.20
CA PHE A 119 -10.76 6.17 -16.42
C PHE A 119 -10.06 7.44 -16.88
N LYS A 120 -9.98 7.68 -18.19
CA LYS A 120 -9.41 8.90 -18.76
C LYS A 120 -10.12 10.16 -18.26
N GLU A 121 -11.45 10.16 -18.25
CA GLU A 121 -12.23 11.27 -17.70
C GLU A 121 -11.99 11.49 -16.20
N LEU A 122 -11.84 10.41 -15.43
CA LEU A 122 -11.51 10.49 -14.01
C LEU A 122 -10.13 11.13 -13.82
N VAL A 123 -9.12 10.65 -14.54
CA VAL A 123 -7.75 11.16 -14.47
C VAL A 123 -7.68 12.64 -14.83
N ILE A 124 -8.32 13.06 -15.93
CA ILE A 124 -8.36 14.48 -16.35
C ILE A 124 -8.94 15.35 -15.23
N LYS A 125 -10.14 14.99 -14.72
CA LYS A 125 -10.81 15.78 -13.67
C LYS A 125 -10.00 15.82 -12.37
N VAL A 126 -9.36 14.71 -11.99
CA VAL A 126 -8.53 14.63 -10.79
C VAL A 126 -7.28 15.49 -10.94
N ARG A 127 -6.60 15.40 -12.08
CA ARG A 127 -5.39 16.17 -12.39
C ARG A 127 -5.66 17.66 -12.39
N GLU A 128 -6.71 18.12 -13.09
CA GLU A 128 -7.11 19.54 -13.12
C GLU A 128 -7.34 20.11 -11.71
N ILE A 129 -8.10 19.42 -10.88
CA ILE A 129 -8.39 19.85 -9.51
C ILE A 129 -7.12 19.84 -8.66
N CYS A 130 -6.28 18.82 -8.81
CA CYS A 130 -5.08 18.67 -8.02
C CYS A 130 -4.04 19.74 -8.38
N ASN A 131 -3.78 19.95 -9.66
CA ASN A 131 -2.84 20.97 -10.14
C ASN A 131 -3.30 22.38 -9.75
N LYS A 132 -4.61 22.68 -9.86
CA LYS A 132 -5.16 23.95 -9.33
C LYS A 132 -4.90 24.09 -7.84
N THR A 133 -5.18 23.04 -7.06
CA THR A 133 -4.97 23.05 -5.60
C THR A 133 -3.50 23.24 -5.24
N LEU A 134 -2.59 22.56 -5.94
CA LEU A 134 -1.15 22.67 -5.74
C LEU A 134 -0.65 24.08 -6.07
N LYS A 135 -1.12 24.67 -7.18
CA LYS A 135 -0.81 26.06 -7.55
C LYS A 135 -1.30 27.04 -6.50
N ASP A 136 -2.53 26.90 -6.01
CA ASP A 136 -3.10 27.73 -4.93
C ASP A 136 -2.30 27.62 -3.62
N LEU A 137 -1.58 26.50 -3.42
CA LEU A 137 -0.70 26.25 -2.28
C LEU A 137 0.75 26.68 -2.52
N GLY A 138 1.06 27.24 -3.70
CA GLY A 138 2.37 27.77 -4.06
C GLY A 138 3.35 26.75 -4.64
N PHE A 139 2.88 25.59 -5.11
CA PHE A 139 3.73 24.61 -5.80
C PHE A 139 3.78 24.88 -7.31
N SER A 140 4.95 24.67 -7.92
CA SER A 140 5.17 24.83 -9.37
C SER A 140 4.96 23.54 -10.16
N ASN A 141 5.17 22.39 -9.54
CA ASN A 141 5.08 21.09 -10.19
C ASN A 141 3.66 20.52 -10.09
N GLU A 142 3.28 19.72 -11.08
CA GLU A 142 1.98 19.06 -11.14
C GLU A 142 1.91 17.84 -10.22
N CYS A 143 0.70 17.35 -9.97
CA CYS A 143 0.53 16.10 -9.24
C CYS A 143 0.94 14.89 -10.09
N VAL A 144 1.34 13.84 -9.39
CA VAL A 144 1.61 12.52 -9.98
C VAL A 144 0.47 11.57 -9.61
N LEU A 145 -0.10 10.90 -10.62
CA LEU A 145 -1.20 9.96 -10.50
C LEU A 145 -0.75 8.56 -10.92
N ILE A 146 -0.87 7.58 -10.03
CA ILE A 146 -0.43 6.20 -10.27
C ILE A 146 -1.63 5.26 -10.16
N LEU A 147 -1.82 4.36 -11.12
CA LEU A 147 -2.82 3.27 -11.01
C LEU A 147 -2.17 1.98 -10.50
N GLN A 148 -2.74 1.37 -9.46
CA GLN A 148 -2.27 0.10 -8.93
C GLN A 148 -2.98 -1.08 -9.60
N LEU A 149 -2.29 -1.82 -10.47
CA LEU A 149 -2.81 -3.05 -11.07
C LEU A 149 -2.66 -4.24 -10.12
N ASN A 150 -3.70 -5.06 -10.05
CA ASN A 150 -3.84 -6.13 -9.06
C ASN A 150 -4.45 -7.40 -9.66
N HIS A 151 -3.98 -8.54 -9.16
CA HIS A 151 -4.68 -9.82 -9.24
C HIS A 151 -4.93 -10.30 -7.81
N SER A 152 -6.19 -10.48 -7.43
CA SER A 152 -6.53 -10.70 -6.01
C SER A 152 -6.06 -12.05 -5.46
N GLY A 153 -5.65 -12.98 -6.34
CA GLY A 153 -5.02 -14.23 -5.97
C GLY A 153 -5.92 -15.03 -5.02
N ARG A 154 -5.40 -15.40 -3.86
CA ARG A 154 -6.14 -16.08 -2.79
C ARG A 154 -7.42 -15.34 -2.36
N TYR A 155 -7.50 -14.03 -2.58
CA TYR A 155 -8.66 -13.21 -2.22
C TYR A 155 -9.64 -13.00 -3.37
N SER A 156 -9.45 -13.68 -4.50
CA SER A 156 -10.34 -13.57 -5.67
C SER A 156 -11.74 -14.12 -5.38
N ARG A 157 -12.71 -13.59 -6.12
CA ARG A 157 -14.12 -13.98 -6.11
C ARG A 157 -14.59 -14.23 -7.54
N SER A 158 -15.56 -15.13 -7.68
CA SER A 158 -16.27 -15.42 -8.93
C SER A 158 -17.77 -15.30 -8.68
N GLY A 159 -18.46 -14.43 -9.40
CA GLY A 159 -19.89 -14.16 -9.21
C GLY A 159 -20.24 -13.78 -7.76
N GLY A 160 -19.41 -12.93 -7.15
CA GLY A 160 -19.60 -12.50 -5.77
C GLY A 160 -19.27 -13.56 -4.71
N ILE A 161 -18.88 -14.78 -5.06
CA ILE A 161 -18.53 -15.87 -4.13
C ILE A 161 -17.01 -16.01 -4.04
N LYS A 162 -16.46 -16.33 -2.86
CA LYS A 162 -15.02 -16.58 -2.70
C LYS A 162 -14.57 -17.71 -3.64
N TYR A 163 -13.60 -17.42 -4.49
CA TYR A 163 -12.99 -18.39 -5.40
C TYR A 163 -11.48 -18.12 -5.45
N PRO A 164 -10.74 -18.57 -4.42
CA PRO A 164 -9.31 -18.30 -4.31
C PRO A 164 -8.51 -18.84 -5.50
N ILE A 165 -7.66 -18.02 -6.09
CA ILE A 165 -6.67 -18.42 -7.08
C ILE A 165 -5.30 -18.37 -6.42
N ARG A 166 -4.82 -19.52 -5.94
CA ARG A 166 -3.61 -19.61 -5.10
C ARG A 166 -2.36 -19.82 -5.94
N ALA A 167 -1.25 -19.22 -5.54
CA ALA A 167 0.07 -19.58 -6.06
C ALA A 167 0.56 -20.92 -5.50
N PHE A 168 0.23 -21.22 -4.24
CA PHE A 168 0.59 -22.47 -3.56
C PHE A 168 -0.37 -22.77 -2.39
N ASP A 169 -0.34 -24.00 -1.89
CA ASP A 169 -1.14 -24.44 -0.75
C ASP A 169 -0.70 -23.77 0.56
N ASN A 170 -1.64 -23.14 1.26
CA ASN A 170 -1.42 -22.59 2.60
C ASN A 170 -2.72 -22.62 3.41
N SER A 171 -2.86 -23.62 4.27
CA SER A 171 -4.08 -23.85 5.05
C SER A 171 -4.34 -22.76 6.10
N GLU A 172 -3.30 -22.12 6.65
CA GLU A 172 -3.48 -21.05 7.64
C GLU A 172 -4.12 -19.81 7.00
N LEU A 173 -3.65 -19.42 5.81
CA LEU A 173 -4.23 -18.29 5.08
C LEU A 173 -5.64 -18.61 4.56
N ASP A 174 -5.88 -19.85 4.13
CA ASP A 174 -7.23 -20.29 3.73
C ASP A 174 -8.21 -20.22 4.91
N ALA A 175 -7.80 -20.74 6.08
CA ALA A 175 -8.61 -20.68 7.29
C ALA A 175 -8.92 -19.22 7.70
N ALA A 176 -7.93 -18.33 7.59
CA ALA A 176 -8.08 -16.91 7.92
C ALA A 176 -9.15 -16.19 7.08
N ILE A 177 -9.43 -16.67 5.87
CA ILE A 177 -10.51 -16.16 5.01
C ILE A 177 -11.70 -17.12 4.92
N SER A 178 -11.80 -18.11 5.80
CA SER A 178 -12.90 -19.08 5.88
C SER A 178 -13.15 -19.81 4.56
N VAL A 179 -12.07 -20.31 3.94
CA VAL A 179 -12.11 -21.20 2.77
C VAL A 179 -11.23 -22.42 3.03
N SER A 180 -11.29 -23.39 2.14
CA SER A 180 -10.52 -24.62 2.17
C SER A 180 -9.97 -24.96 0.77
N LYS A 181 -9.18 -26.03 0.67
CA LYS A 181 -8.58 -26.46 -0.61
C LYS A 181 -9.59 -26.76 -1.72
N LYS A 182 -10.82 -27.15 -1.36
CA LYS A 182 -11.89 -27.42 -2.34
C LYS A 182 -12.45 -26.14 -2.99
N ASP A 183 -12.22 -24.99 -2.35
CA ASP A 183 -12.71 -23.70 -2.80
C ASP A 183 -11.64 -23.07 -3.69
N GLY A 184 -11.93 -22.85 -4.97
CA GLY A 184 -10.98 -22.25 -5.91
C GLY A 184 -9.95 -23.24 -6.46
N LEU A 185 -8.77 -22.75 -6.86
CA LEU A 185 -7.73 -23.54 -7.53
C LEU A 185 -6.30 -23.07 -7.18
N ILE A 186 -5.31 -23.87 -7.54
CA ILE A 186 -3.90 -23.47 -7.64
C ILE A 186 -3.62 -23.09 -9.09
N ILE A 187 -3.08 -21.90 -9.32
CA ILE A 187 -2.78 -21.40 -10.66
C ILE A 187 -1.64 -22.21 -11.30
N SER A 188 -1.75 -22.51 -12.60
CA SER A 188 -0.69 -23.19 -13.36
C SER A 188 0.37 -22.22 -13.89
N ASP A 189 1.55 -22.74 -14.24
CA ASP A 189 2.63 -21.93 -14.84
C ASP A 189 2.23 -21.35 -16.19
N ASP A 190 1.51 -22.11 -17.02
CA ASP A 190 0.99 -21.60 -18.30
C ASP A 190 0.01 -20.45 -18.07
N LYS A 191 -0.83 -20.54 -17.04
CA LYS A 191 -1.73 -19.44 -16.71
C LYS A 191 -0.98 -18.22 -16.19
N LEU A 192 0.09 -18.41 -15.41
CA LEU A 192 0.97 -17.33 -15.00
C LEU A 192 1.59 -16.64 -16.22
N LYS A 193 2.13 -17.37 -17.20
CA LYS A 193 2.65 -16.79 -18.45
C LYS A 193 1.63 -15.91 -19.16
N GLU A 194 0.39 -16.39 -19.30
CA GLU A 194 -0.71 -15.61 -19.89
C GLU A 194 -1.00 -14.33 -19.09
N LEU A 195 -0.99 -14.42 -17.75
CA LEU A 195 -1.25 -13.27 -16.89
C LEU A 195 -0.18 -12.17 -17.07
N GLU A 196 1.07 -12.52 -17.38
CA GLU A 196 2.11 -11.51 -17.66
C GLU A 196 1.69 -10.57 -18.79
N ASP A 197 1.15 -11.12 -19.89
CA ASP A 197 0.73 -10.36 -21.07
C ASP A 197 -0.55 -9.56 -20.80
N ILE A 198 -1.45 -10.09 -19.97
CA ILE A 198 -2.64 -9.36 -19.52
C ILE A 198 -2.21 -8.14 -18.68
N TRP A 199 -1.28 -8.31 -17.74
CA TRP A 199 -0.76 -7.19 -16.94
C TRP A 199 -0.16 -6.10 -17.82
N VAL A 200 0.63 -6.48 -18.82
CA VAL A 200 1.22 -5.55 -19.80
C VAL A 200 0.12 -4.77 -20.52
N ARG A 201 -0.89 -5.46 -21.04
CA ARG A 201 -2.02 -4.83 -21.74
C ARG A 201 -2.76 -3.84 -20.85
N LYS A 202 -3.05 -4.21 -19.59
CA LYS A 202 -3.76 -3.33 -18.65
C LYS A 202 -2.93 -2.11 -18.23
N ALA A 203 -1.61 -2.24 -18.18
CA ALA A 203 -0.72 -1.11 -17.95
C ALA A 203 -0.68 -0.14 -19.14
N ILE A 204 -0.75 -0.63 -20.37
CA ILE A 204 -0.90 0.22 -21.56
C ILE A 204 -2.22 1.01 -21.49
N LEU A 205 -3.32 0.39 -21.08
CA LEU A 205 -4.59 1.10 -20.86
C LEU A 205 -4.49 2.17 -19.76
N ALA A 206 -3.70 1.93 -18.71
CA ALA A 206 -3.45 2.93 -17.68
C ALA A 206 -2.71 4.16 -18.25
N ASN A 207 -1.70 3.93 -19.11
CA ASN A 207 -1.03 4.99 -19.85
C ASN A 207 -2.01 5.75 -20.78
N GLU A 208 -2.86 5.03 -21.53
CA GLU A 208 -3.89 5.64 -22.39
C GLU A 208 -4.92 6.48 -21.62
N ALA A 209 -5.24 6.07 -20.39
CA ALA A 209 -6.08 6.83 -19.47
C ALA A 209 -5.38 8.10 -18.92
N GLY A 210 -4.07 8.26 -19.12
CA GLY A 210 -3.30 9.45 -18.73
C GLY A 210 -2.75 9.40 -17.31
N PHE A 211 -2.67 8.22 -16.69
CA PHE A 211 -1.88 8.05 -15.46
C PHE A 211 -0.40 8.30 -15.77
N ASP A 212 0.35 8.82 -14.79
CA ASP A 212 1.79 9.07 -14.94
C ASP A 212 2.62 7.80 -14.72
N GLY A 213 2.05 6.81 -14.03
CA GLY A 213 2.70 5.53 -13.84
C GLY A 213 1.75 4.42 -13.45
N VAL A 214 2.28 3.20 -13.51
CA VAL A 214 1.60 1.98 -13.10
C VAL A 214 2.34 1.28 -11.98
N ASP A 215 1.58 0.88 -10.97
CA ASP A 215 2.04 0.04 -9.88
C ASP A 215 1.66 -1.42 -10.14
N ILE A 216 2.68 -2.27 -10.23
CA ILE A 216 2.50 -3.72 -10.22
C ILE A 216 2.50 -4.18 -8.75
N LYS A 217 1.30 -4.36 -8.19
CA LYS A 217 1.10 -4.59 -6.76
C LYS A 217 1.70 -5.92 -6.30
N ALA A 218 2.62 -5.85 -5.34
CA ALA A 218 3.36 -6.99 -4.81
C ALA A 218 3.36 -7.01 -3.27
N CYS A 219 2.20 -6.78 -2.65
CA CYS A 219 2.06 -6.74 -1.19
C CYS A 219 0.82 -7.51 -0.70
N HIS A 220 0.71 -7.68 0.62
CA HIS A 220 -0.53 -8.09 1.32
C HIS A 220 -1.08 -9.48 0.99
N GLY A 221 -0.25 -10.38 0.45
CA GLY A 221 -0.66 -11.75 0.11
C GLY A 221 -1.47 -11.89 -1.18
N TYR A 222 -1.55 -10.84 -1.99
CA TYR A 222 -2.07 -10.92 -3.36
C TYR A 222 -1.15 -11.76 -4.26
N LEU A 223 -1.59 -12.13 -5.47
CA LEU A 223 -0.94 -13.17 -6.28
C LEU A 223 0.59 -13.02 -6.39
N ILE A 224 1.08 -11.83 -6.73
CA ILE A 224 2.54 -11.58 -6.84
C ILE A 224 3.21 -11.74 -5.47
N SER A 225 2.65 -11.14 -4.42
CA SER A 225 3.17 -11.26 -3.05
C SER A 225 3.21 -12.71 -2.57
N GLU A 226 2.27 -13.53 -3.00
CA GLU A 226 2.17 -14.94 -2.64
C GLU A 226 3.23 -15.78 -3.40
N LEU A 227 3.49 -15.47 -4.68
CA LEU A 227 4.57 -16.13 -5.43
C LEU A 227 5.94 -15.92 -4.78
N LEU A 228 6.19 -14.76 -4.16
CA LEU A 228 7.46 -14.48 -3.46
C LEU A 228 7.77 -15.46 -2.32
N SER A 229 6.75 -16.10 -1.73
CA SER A 229 6.90 -17.10 -0.68
C SER A 229 6.54 -18.53 -1.11
N ALA A 230 6.36 -18.79 -2.41
CA ALA A 230 5.97 -20.09 -2.99
C ALA A 230 7.11 -21.15 -2.99
N ARG A 231 7.74 -21.38 -1.83
CA ARG A 231 8.86 -22.33 -1.66
C ARG A 231 8.46 -23.78 -1.89
N SER A 232 7.20 -24.13 -1.60
CA SER A 232 6.65 -25.48 -1.78
C SER A 232 6.24 -25.81 -3.21
N ARG A 233 6.36 -24.85 -4.15
CA ARG A 233 6.00 -25.03 -5.55
C ARG A 233 7.23 -25.52 -6.35
N GLU A 234 7.68 -26.75 -6.06
CA GLU A 234 8.99 -27.29 -6.51
C GLU A 234 9.05 -27.62 -8.02
N ASP A 235 7.96 -28.09 -8.62
CA ASP A 235 7.87 -28.41 -10.06
C ASP A 235 7.34 -27.23 -10.89
N SER A 236 7.92 -26.04 -10.70
CA SER A 236 7.43 -24.81 -11.31
C SER A 236 8.54 -23.83 -11.60
N GLU A 237 8.43 -23.12 -12.71
CA GLU A 237 9.37 -22.05 -13.05
C GLU A 237 9.15 -20.75 -12.27
N TYR A 238 8.02 -20.65 -11.57
CA TYR A 238 7.59 -19.51 -10.76
C TYR A 238 7.58 -19.82 -9.26
N GLY A 239 8.39 -20.79 -8.82
CA GLY A 239 8.29 -21.37 -7.49
C GLY A 239 9.57 -22.08 -7.05
N GLY A 240 9.57 -22.61 -5.82
CA GLY A 240 10.66 -23.43 -5.30
C GLY A 240 11.63 -22.67 -4.40
N LYS A 241 12.74 -23.32 -4.06
CA LYS A 241 13.69 -22.85 -3.03
C LYS A 241 14.47 -21.60 -3.46
N ASN A 242 14.69 -21.41 -4.75
CA ASN A 242 15.43 -20.26 -5.26
C ASN A 242 14.55 -19.00 -5.30
N LEU A 243 15.10 -17.87 -4.83
CA LEU A 243 14.40 -16.59 -4.94
C LEU A 243 14.15 -16.19 -6.40
N ASP A 244 15.10 -16.47 -7.29
CA ASP A 244 15.03 -16.00 -8.68
C ASP A 244 13.87 -16.64 -9.45
N ASP A 245 13.50 -17.89 -9.12
CA ASP A 245 12.31 -18.56 -9.67
C ASP A 245 11.03 -17.94 -9.09
N ARG A 246 10.97 -17.71 -7.77
CA ARG A 246 9.82 -17.07 -7.09
C ARG A 246 9.56 -15.62 -7.52
N THR A 247 10.61 -14.88 -7.90
CA THR A 247 10.48 -13.49 -8.39
C THR A 247 10.29 -13.40 -9.90
N LYS A 248 10.46 -14.50 -10.64
CA LYS A 248 10.46 -14.55 -12.11
C LYS A 248 9.21 -13.93 -12.71
N PHE A 249 8.03 -14.32 -12.22
CA PHE A 249 6.75 -13.80 -12.71
C PHE A 249 6.69 -12.26 -12.62
N PHE A 250 7.05 -11.74 -11.46
CA PHE A 250 7.03 -10.30 -11.20
C PHE A 250 8.03 -9.56 -12.10
N LEU A 251 9.26 -10.06 -12.17
CA LEU A 251 10.33 -9.46 -12.97
C LEU A 251 10.07 -9.58 -14.48
N ASN A 252 9.36 -10.61 -14.94
CA ASN A 252 8.95 -10.75 -16.33
C ASN A 252 7.92 -9.68 -16.72
N ILE A 253 6.92 -9.40 -15.87
CA ILE A 253 5.95 -8.32 -16.11
C ILE A 253 6.66 -6.99 -16.31
N ILE A 254 7.57 -6.64 -15.41
CA ILE A 254 8.33 -5.37 -15.47
C ILE A 254 9.18 -5.33 -16.74
N LYS A 255 9.89 -6.42 -17.07
CA LYS A 255 10.72 -6.52 -18.28
C LYS A 255 9.89 -6.38 -19.56
N LYS A 256 8.76 -7.08 -19.66
CA LYS A 256 7.84 -7.00 -20.82
C LYS A 256 7.30 -5.58 -20.96
N LEU A 257 6.82 -4.99 -19.86
CA LEU A 257 6.31 -3.61 -19.86
C LEU A 257 7.34 -2.60 -20.34
N LYS A 258 8.58 -2.70 -19.84
CA LYS A 258 9.66 -1.82 -20.27
C LYS A 258 10.01 -1.97 -21.76
N SER A 259 9.79 -3.16 -22.33
CA SER A 259 10.05 -3.42 -23.74
C SER A 259 8.95 -2.81 -24.64
N GLU A 260 7.70 -2.79 -24.15
CA GLU A 260 6.55 -2.20 -24.85
C GLU A 260 6.49 -0.66 -24.73
N LEU A 261 6.86 -0.13 -23.57
CA LEU A 261 6.87 1.31 -23.32
C LEU A 261 8.10 1.94 -24.00
N LYS A 262 7.85 2.65 -25.12
CA LYS A 262 8.89 3.41 -25.83
C LYS A 262 9.55 4.42 -24.88
N SER A 263 10.85 4.65 -25.05
CA SER A 263 11.66 5.57 -24.23
C SER A 263 11.16 7.03 -24.18
N SER A 264 10.19 7.41 -25.02
CA SER A 264 9.63 8.76 -25.13
C SER A 264 8.33 8.97 -24.33
N SER A 265 7.80 7.97 -23.64
CA SER A 265 6.64 8.16 -22.75
C SER A 265 7.11 8.57 -21.36
N ASN A 266 6.54 9.64 -20.78
CA ASN A 266 6.69 10.01 -19.36
C ASN A 266 6.00 9.02 -18.40
N PHE A 267 5.62 7.84 -18.88
CA PHE A 267 4.92 6.82 -18.11
C PHE A 267 5.91 5.88 -17.43
N PHE A 268 5.92 5.86 -16.10
CA PHE A 268 6.88 5.05 -15.34
C PHE A 268 6.25 3.81 -14.69
N ILE A 269 7.09 2.81 -14.45
CA ILE A 269 6.73 1.58 -13.75
C ILE A 269 7.19 1.69 -12.29
N THR A 270 6.31 1.35 -11.36
CA THR A 270 6.58 1.31 -9.92
C THR A 270 5.99 0.03 -9.31
N THR A 271 6.21 -0.17 -8.02
CA THR A 271 5.54 -1.24 -7.27
C THR A 271 5.28 -0.82 -5.84
N ARG A 272 4.13 -1.23 -5.31
CA ARG A 272 3.92 -1.36 -3.87
C ARG A 272 4.33 -2.75 -3.41
N LEU A 273 5.46 -2.84 -2.70
CA LEU A 273 6.11 -4.08 -2.30
C LEU A 273 5.90 -4.37 -0.81
N GLY A 274 5.44 -5.58 -0.49
CA GLY A 274 5.45 -6.13 0.85
C GLY A 274 6.83 -6.69 1.18
N ILE A 275 7.53 -6.11 2.15
CA ILE A 275 8.90 -6.55 2.51
C ILE A 275 8.96 -7.51 3.70
N TYR A 276 7.85 -7.68 4.39
CA TYR A 276 7.67 -8.55 5.54
C TYR A 276 6.18 -8.80 5.67
N ASP A 277 5.70 -10.04 5.62
CA ASP A 277 4.27 -10.34 5.77
C ASP A 277 3.86 -10.82 7.17
N GLY A 278 4.84 -11.25 7.98
CA GLY A 278 4.60 -11.82 9.30
C GLY A 278 3.90 -13.18 9.29
N ILE A 279 3.93 -13.88 8.14
CA ILE A 279 3.45 -15.25 8.00
C ILE A 279 4.62 -16.20 8.32
N PRO A 280 4.40 -17.30 9.06
CA PRO A 280 5.48 -18.25 9.35
C PRO A 280 6.18 -18.83 8.12
N TYR A 281 7.51 -18.97 8.22
CA TYR A 281 8.29 -19.79 7.29
C TYR A 281 7.73 -21.23 7.25
N PRO A 282 7.68 -21.90 6.09
CA PRO A 282 8.21 -21.47 4.78
C PRO A 282 7.29 -20.57 3.95
N ASN A 283 6.09 -20.27 4.45
CA ASN A 283 5.01 -19.63 3.68
C ASN A 283 5.02 -18.10 3.70
N GLY A 284 5.91 -17.48 4.49
CA GLY A 284 6.08 -16.03 4.56
C GLY A 284 7.24 -15.51 3.72
N PHE A 285 7.16 -14.22 3.35
CA PHE A 285 8.20 -13.44 2.69
C PHE A 285 8.76 -12.38 3.64
N GLY A 286 10.08 -12.21 3.63
CA GLY A 286 10.77 -11.30 4.53
C GLY A 286 10.92 -11.80 5.97
N VAL A 287 10.81 -13.12 6.18
CA VAL A 287 10.79 -13.77 7.49
C VAL A 287 11.95 -14.77 7.63
N LYS A 288 12.49 -14.93 8.85
CA LYS A 288 13.52 -15.93 9.14
C LYS A 288 12.97 -17.35 9.11
N GLU A 289 13.81 -18.28 8.69
CA GLU A 289 13.62 -19.70 8.96
C GLU A 289 13.63 -19.95 10.48
N ARG A 290 12.75 -20.85 10.95
CA ARG A 290 12.49 -21.01 12.38
C ARG A 290 13.65 -21.76 13.07
N GLU A 291 14.39 -21.09 13.95
CA GLU A 291 15.30 -21.73 14.92
C GLU A 291 14.80 -21.62 16.39
N ASN A 292 13.48 -21.65 16.62
CA ASN A 292 12.78 -21.67 17.94
C ASN A 292 12.36 -20.30 18.57
N GLN A 293 11.27 -19.63 18.13
CA GLN A 293 10.39 -18.83 19.03
C GLN A 293 9.14 -18.16 18.41
N ASN A 294 8.30 -17.65 19.32
CA ASN A 294 6.92 -17.14 19.21
C ASN A 294 6.72 -15.88 18.35
N PHE A 295 5.51 -15.77 17.80
CA PHE A 295 4.95 -14.67 17.01
C PHE A 295 5.22 -13.26 17.61
N PRO A 296 5.45 -12.21 16.79
CA PRO A 296 5.53 -12.22 15.33
C PRO A 296 6.83 -12.88 14.84
N VAL A 297 6.77 -13.48 13.65
CA VAL A 297 7.91 -14.17 13.05
C VAL A 297 9.08 -13.20 12.90
N SER A 298 10.30 -13.65 13.21
CA SER A 298 11.48 -12.78 13.10
C SER A 298 11.67 -12.28 11.67
N VAL A 299 12.06 -11.01 11.54
CA VAL A 299 12.29 -10.34 10.25
C VAL A 299 13.60 -10.83 9.63
N ASP A 300 13.56 -11.10 8.32
CA ASP A 300 14.72 -11.28 7.46
C ASP A 300 14.54 -10.51 6.15
N LEU A 301 15.30 -9.42 5.96
CA LEU A 301 15.18 -8.60 4.76
C LEU A 301 16.13 -9.02 3.64
N THR A 302 16.83 -10.14 3.75
CA THR A 302 17.81 -10.59 2.74
C THR A 302 17.16 -10.75 1.36
N GLU A 303 16.07 -11.51 1.26
CA GLU A 303 15.32 -11.68 0.01
C GLU A 303 14.63 -10.38 -0.46
N PRO A 304 13.90 -9.63 0.40
CA PRO A 304 13.35 -8.32 0.04
C PRO A 304 14.38 -7.34 -0.55
N ILE A 305 15.57 -7.22 0.08
CA ILE A 305 16.62 -6.31 -0.40
C ILE A 305 17.16 -6.77 -1.76
N LYS A 306 17.37 -8.09 -1.95
CA LYS A 306 17.78 -8.63 -3.26
C LYS A 306 16.75 -8.30 -4.34
N LEU A 307 15.46 -8.49 -4.06
CA LEU A 307 14.38 -8.16 -5.00
C LEU A 307 14.34 -6.66 -5.34
N VAL A 308 14.46 -5.78 -4.34
CA VAL A 308 14.50 -4.33 -4.59
C VAL A 308 15.67 -3.94 -5.50
N LYS A 309 16.85 -4.56 -5.31
CA LYS A 309 18.00 -4.35 -6.21
C LYS A 309 17.74 -4.88 -7.63
N GLN A 310 17.07 -6.02 -7.78
CA GLN A 310 16.66 -6.54 -9.09
C GLN A 310 15.67 -5.60 -9.80
N LEU A 311 14.67 -5.07 -9.09
CA LEU A 311 13.74 -4.07 -9.61
C LEU A 311 14.46 -2.80 -10.07
N TYR A 312 15.42 -2.32 -9.26
CA TYR A 312 16.25 -1.18 -9.62
C TYR A 312 17.06 -1.44 -10.90
N GLN A 313 17.69 -2.61 -11.03
CA GLN A 313 18.43 -3.00 -12.24
C GLN A 313 17.54 -3.02 -13.48
N GLN A 314 16.25 -3.34 -13.33
CA GLN A 314 15.29 -3.28 -14.43
C GLN A 314 14.80 -1.86 -14.75
N GLY A 315 15.15 -0.85 -13.96
CA GLY A 315 14.80 0.55 -14.22
C GLY A 315 13.68 1.10 -13.33
N VAL A 316 13.18 0.33 -12.37
CA VAL A 316 12.23 0.86 -11.37
C VAL A 316 12.97 1.84 -10.48
N ARG A 317 12.46 3.08 -10.38
CA ARG A 317 13.07 4.16 -9.59
C ARG A 317 12.19 4.71 -8.48
N LEU A 318 10.92 4.28 -8.42
CA LEU A 318 9.98 4.58 -7.34
C LEU A 318 9.46 3.26 -6.77
N ILE A 319 9.45 3.11 -5.45
CA ILE A 319 8.78 1.99 -4.76
C ILE A 319 7.99 2.48 -3.55
N ASN A 320 6.90 1.79 -3.24
CA ASN A 320 6.11 2.01 -2.03
C ASN A 320 6.20 0.79 -1.13
N ILE A 321 6.71 0.96 0.09
CA ILE A 321 6.91 -0.17 0.99
C ILE A 321 5.69 -0.37 1.89
N SER A 322 5.34 -1.64 2.07
CA SER A 322 4.35 -2.10 3.03
C SER A 322 4.83 -3.34 3.77
N ALA A 323 4.09 -3.71 4.82
CA ALA A 323 4.35 -4.89 5.63
C ALA A 323 3.03 -5.49 6.15
N GLY A 324 3.10 -6.73 6.63
CA GLY A 324 1.99 -7.52 7.10
C GLY A 324 1.07 -8.04 5.99
N ASN A 325 0.14 -8.91 6.39
CA ASN A 325 -0.98 -9.33 5.58
C ASN A 325 -2.30 -8.90 6.27
N PRO A 326 -3.10 -8.00 5.67
CA PRO A 326 -4.31 -7.46 6.29
C PRO A 326 -5.44 -8.48 6.45
N HIS A 327 -5.37 -9.65 5.82
CA HIS A 327 -6.33 -10.74 5.93
C HIS A 327 -5.94 -11.80 6.96
N TYR A 328 -4.69 -11.79 7.43
CA TYR A 328 -4.17 -12.74 8.42
C TYR A 328 -3.86 -12.03 9.75
N THR A 329 -3.01 -11.00 9.72
CA THR A 329 -2.54 -10.27 10.90
C THR A 329 -2.65 -8.76 10.70
N PRO A 330 -3.89 -8.20 10.76
CA PRO A 330 -4.15 -6.84 10.29
C PRO A 330 -3.36 -5.75 11.00
N HIS A 331 -3.06 -5.93 12.28
CA HIS A 331 -2.28 -4.97 13.07
C HIS A 331 -0.84 -4.81 12.59
N LEU A 332 -0.25 -5.83 11.92
CA LEU A 332 1.09 -5.74 11.33
C LEU A 332 1.14 -4.80 10.13
N THR A 333 0.04 -4.65 9.39
CA THR A 333 -0.08 -3.73 8.25
C THR A 333 -0.63 -2.37 8.68
N ARG A 334 -1.58 -2.37 9.62
CA ARG A 334 -2.37 -1.19 10.00
C ARG A 334 -2.70 -1.19 11.50
N PRO A 335 -1.79 -0.77 12.37
CA PRO A 335 -2.05 -0.58 13.80
C PRO A 335 -3.33 0.23 14.04
N TYR A 336 -4.10 -0.14 15.06
CA TYR A 336 -5.44 0.39 15.30
C TYR A 336 -5.74 0.63 16.77
N ASN A 337 -6.68 1.53 17.03
CA ASN A 337 -7.30 1.71 18.35
C ASN A 337 -8.39 0.66 18.61
N THR A 338 -9.14 0.30 17.58
CA THR A 338 -10.25 -0.63 17.69
C THR A 338 -10.11 -1.64 16.57
N PRO A 339 -10.09 -2.96 16.87
CA PRO A 339 -10.07 -3.98 15.84
C PRO A 339 -11.42 -4.00 15.11
N VAL A 340 -11.53 -4.80 14.05
CA VAL A 340 -12.85 -5.10 13.48
C VAL A 340 -13.68 -5.83 14.53
N GLU A 341 -14.98 -5.57 14.59
CA GLU A 341 -15.89 -6.29 15.50
C GLU A 341 -15.69 -7.82 15.44
N GLY A 342 -15.56 -8.44 16.61
CA GLY A 342 -15.30 -9.87 16.77
C GLY A 342 -13.82 -10.30 16.69
N GLU A 343 -12.90 -9.42 16.29
CA GLU A 343 -11.47 -9.73 16.32
C GLU A 343 -10.84 -9.49 17.71
N GLN A 344 -9.85 -10.32 18.05
CA GLN A 344 -9.09 -10.17 19.30
C GLN A 344 -8.12 -8.98 19.23
N LEU A 345 -7.85 -8.40 20.40
CA LEU A 345 -6.77 -7.42 20.54
C LEU A 345 -5.42 -8.12 20.39
N PRO A 346 -4.48 -7.54 19.62
CA PRO A 346 -3.16 -8.14 19.47
C PRO A 346 -2.38 -8.02 20.78
N ALA A 347 -1.48 -8.97 21.04
CA ALA A 347 -0.49 -8.87 22.13
C ALA A 347 0.66 -7.91 21.75
N GLU A 348 0.31 -6.72 21.24
CA GLU A 348 1.25 -5.75 20.70
C GLU A 348 0.74 -4.32 20.92
N ASN A 349 1.63 -3.42 21.34
CA ASN A 349 1.32 -2.00 21.37
C ASN A 349 1.26 -1.43 19.93
N PRO A 350 0.16 -0.77 19.53
CA PRO A 350 0.05 -0.18 18.20
C PRO A 350 1.17 0.81 17.84
N LEU A 351 1.72 1.57 18.80
CA LEU A 351 2.84 2.48 18.56
C LEU A 351 4.13 1.72 18.25
N TYR A 352 4.36 0.57 18.89
CA TYR A 352 5.45 -0.33 18.51
C TYR A 352 5.24 -0.90 17.10
N GLY A 353 4.00 -1.25 16.73
CA GLY A 353 3.67 -1.64 15.35
C GLY A 353 4.01 -0.57 14.31
N VAL A 354 3.77 0.72 14.62
CA VAL A 354 4.21 1.85 13.78
C VAL A 354 5.74 1.93 13.71
N SER A 355 6.43 1.84 14.86
CA SER A 355 7.89 1.84 14.94
C SER A 355 8.52 0.73 14.11
N ARG A 356 7.95 -0.49 14.13
CA ARG A 356 8.41 -1.62 13.31
C ARG A 356 8.42 -1.25 11.83
N ILE A 357 7.33 -0.70 11.29
CA ILE A 357 7.26 -0.38 9.86
C ILE A 357 8.21 0.75 9.48
N ILE A 358 8.38 1.75 10.36
CA ILE A 358 9.38 2.81 10.19
C ILE A 358 10.79 2.21 10.13
N ASN A 359 11.12 1.31 11.05
CA ASN A 359 12.42 0.62 11.09
C ASN A 359 12.66 -0.20 9.81
N LEU A 360 11.68 -0.99 9.38
CA LEU A 360 11.78 -1.76 8.14
C LEU A 360 11.98 -0.85 6.92
N THR A 361 11.27 0.28 6.86
CA THR A 361 11.45 1.29 5.81
C THR A 361 12.86 1.87 5.82
N SER A 362 13.38 2.22 7.00
CA SER A 362 14.75 2.74 7.19
C SER A 362 15.81 1.74 6.71
N LEU A 363 15.66 0.47 7.08
CA LEU A 363 16.57 -0.61 6.67
C LEU A 363 16.60 -0.77 5.15
N ILE A 364 15.45 -0.72 4.48
CA ILE A 364 15.42 -0.71 3.01
C ILE A 364 16.08 0.55 2.47
N LYS A 365 15.75 1.75 2.98
CA LYS A 365 16.30 3.01 2.48
C LYS A 365 17.83 3.05 2.52
N GLN A 366 18.44 2.44 3.52
CA GLN A 366 19.90 2.35 3.66
C GLN A 366 20.57 1.39 2.66
N GLN A 367 19.80 0.48 2.06
CA GLN A 367 20.29 -0.61 1.21
C GLN A 367 19.99 -0.42 -0.28
N ILE A 368 19.22 0.62 -0.63
CA ILE A 368 18.85 0.95 -2.02
C ILE A 368 19.73 2.07 -2.59
N PRO A 369 19.88 2.13 -3.93
CA PRO A 369 20.57 3.24 -4.59
C PRO A 369 19.97 4.60 -4.25
N LYS A 370 20.83 5.63 -4.18
CA LYS A 370 20.44 6.98 -3.73
C LYS A 370 19.45 7.69 -4.64
N ASP A 371 19.43 7.33 -5.92
CA ASP A 371 18.52 7.83 -6.95
C ASP A 371 17.18 7.07 -7.00
N MET A 372 16.96 6.11 -6.11
CA MET A 372 15.69 5.42 -5.95
C MET A 372 14.84 6.09 -4.86
N VAL A 373 13.62 6.48 -5.23
CA VAL A 373 12.64 7.14 -4.35
C VAL A 373 11.80 6.09 -3.63
N LEU A 374 11.72 6.25 -2.31
CA LEU A 374 11.00 5.39 -1.40
C LEU A 374 9.76 6.10 -0.83
N VAL A 375 8.59 5.50 -1.03
CA VAL A 375 7.35 5.91 -0.38
C VAL A 375 7.08 5.00 0.82
N GLY A 376 6.93 5.61 2.00
CA GLY A 376 6.64 4.89 3.24
C GLY A 376 5.15 4.85 3.56
N SER A 377 4.79 4.04 4.56
CA SER A 377 3.41 3.75 4.96
C SER A 377 3.24 3.77 6.49
N CYS A 378 2.00 3.60 6.95
CA CYS A 378 1.63 3.34 8.35
C CYS A 378 1.60 4.54 9.31
N TYR A 379 1.31 5.74 8.81
CA TYR A 379 1.30 6.94 9.66
C TYR A 379 -0.06 7.30 10.28
N SER A 380 -1.16 6.67 9.84
CA SER A 380 -2.52 7.10 10.26
C SER A 380 -2.83 6.89 11.74
N PHE A 381 -2.16 5.95 12.43
CA PHE A 381 -2.33 5.75 13.87
C PHE A 381 -1.86 6.96 14.69
N LEU A 382 -0.93 7.76 14.16
CA LEU A 382 -0.36 8.94 14.83
C LEU A 382 -1.28 10.16 14.83
N ARG A 383 -2.44 10.08 14.16
CA ARG A 383 -3.50 11.10 14.14
C ARG A 383 -2.95 12.51 13.84
N GLN A 384 -3.19 13.47 14.73
CA GLN A 384 -2.81 14.87 14.58
C GLN A 384 -1.30 15.10 14.62
N TYR A 385 -0.55 14.16 15.22
CA TYR A 385 0.90 14.24 15.35
C TYR A 385 1.63 13.64 14.16
N ALA A 386 0.91 12.99 13.24
CA ALA A 386 1.51 12.34 12.09
C ALA A 386 2.35 13.31 11.24
N GLY A 387 1.94 14.58 11.11
CA GLY A 387 2.69 15.62 10.38
C GLY A 387 4.09 15.86 10.93
N TYR A 388 4.23 15.92 12.26
CA TYR A 388 5.52 16.11 12.95
C TYR A 388 6.42 14.88 12.81
N VAL A 389 5.85 13.69 12.93
CA VAL A 389 6.60 12.43 12.74
C VAL A 389 7.08 12.30 11.31
N VAL A 390 6.22 12.49 10.31
CA VAL A 390 6.65 12.34 8.91
C VAL A 390 7.67 13.42 8.51
N ALA A 391 7.60 14.62 9.08
CA ALA A 391 8.64 15.62 8.89
C ALA A 391 10.00 15.17 9.48
N GLY A 392 9.99 14.56 10.67
CA GLY A 392 11.17 13.95 11.27
C GLY A 392 11.74 12.80 10.42
N LEU A 393 10.88 11.98 9.82
CA LEU A 393 11.30 10.90 8.91
C LEU A 393 12.02 11.44 7.66
N ILE A 394 11.50 12.52 7.05
CA ILE A 394 12.15 13.16 5.89
C ILE A 394 13.49 13.80 6.30
N GLN A 395 13.54 14.52 7.42
CA GLN A 395 14.78 15.13 7.94
C GLN A 395 15.85 14.08 8.22
N GLY A 396 15.46 12.96 8.84
CA GLY A 396 16.32 11.82 9.12
C GLY A 396 16.66 10.97 7.89
N LYS A 397 16.19 11.33 6.69
CA LYS A 397 16.40 10.58 5.43
C LYS A 397 15.98 9.10 5.51
N ILE A 398 14.96 8.80 6.32
CA ILE A 398 14.41 7.44 6.48
C ILE A 398 13.51 7.06 5.30
N VAL A 399 12.89 8.06 4.67
CA VAL A 399 11.97 7.92 3.55
C VAL A 399 11.97 9.20 2.73
N ASP A 400 11.58 9.12 1.45
CA ASP A 400 11.55 10.29 0.57
C ASP A 400 10.14 10.90 0.49
N ILE A 401 9.09 10.08 0.52
CA ILE A 401 7.68 10.48 0.47
C ILE A 401 6.88 9.69 1.51
N CYS A 402 5.99 10.36 2.23
CA CYS A 402 5.17 9.73 3.27
C CYS A 402 3.73 9.52 2.80
N GLY A 403 3.34 8.26 2.61
CA GLY A 403 2.04 7.85 2.11
C GLY A 403 1.00 7.54 3.20
N PHE A 404 -0.20 8.07 3.03
CA PHE A 404 -1.31 7.94 3.99
C PHE A 404 -2.49 7.17 3.38
N GLY A 405 -2.88 6.07 4.03
CA GLY A 405 -4.07 5.28 3.66
C GLY A 405 -5.34 5.78 4.35
N ARG A 406 -5.68 5.21 5.51
CA ARG A 406 -6.92 5.54 6.27
C ARG A 406 -7.11 7.03 6.58
N MET A 407 -6.03 7.80 6.75
CA MET A 407 -6.11 9.26 6.89
C MET A 407 -6.67 9.93 5.63
N GLY A 408 -6.39 9.41 4.44
CA GLY A 408 -6.98 9.87 3.19
C GLY A 408 -8.51 9.78 3.22
N PHE A 409 -9.08 8.66 3.70
CA PHE A 409 -10.54 8.57 3.90
C PHE A 409 -11.08 9.56 4.93
N ALA A 410 -10.42 9.70 6.08
CA ALA A 410 -10.94 10.50 7.18
C ALA A 410 -10.79 12.02 6.99
N ASN A 411 -9.62 12.44 6.48
CA ASN A 411 -9.26 13.84 6.31
C ASN A 411 -8.40 14.01 5.06
N PRO A 412 -8.97 13.96 3.85
CA PRO A 412 -8.21 14.12 2.62
C PRO A 412 -7.51 15.49 2.53
N ASN A 413 -7.95 16.48 3.32
CA ASN A 413 -7.35 17.82 3.40
C ASN A 413 -6.13 17.91 4.34
N PHE A 414 -5.64 16.81 4.91
CA PHE A 414 -4.48 16.85 5.82
C PHE A 414 -3.22 17.48 5.20
N PRO A 415 -2.87 17.30 3.90
CA PRO A 415 -1.68 17.92 3.33
C PRO A 415 -1.80 19.45 3.33
N ARG A 416 -2.92 19.98 2.83
CA ARG A 416 -3.26 21.41 2.86
C ARG A 416 -3.21 21.99 4.27
N GLN A 417 -3.74 21.28 5.27
CA GLN A 417 -3.69 21.71 6.67
C GLN A 417 -2.23 21.83 7.16
N ILE A 418 -1.38 20.84 6.87
CA ILE A 418 0.05 20.90 7.18
C ILE A 418 0.69 22.12 6.50
N PHE A 419 0.44 22.33 5.21
CA PHE A 419 1.10 23.40 4.47
C PHE A 419 0.69 24.80 4.90
N GLN A 420 -0.57 24.99 5.29
CA GLN A 420 -1.10 26.31 5.66
C GLN A 420 -0.99 26.60 7.16
N GLN A 421 -1.07 25.58 8.01
CA GLN A 421 -1.22 25.73 9.46
C GLN A 421 -0.12 25.01 10.26
N GLY A 422 0.76 24.26 9.59
CA GLY A 422 1.82 23.49 10.22
C GLY A 422 1.36 22.21 10.94
N LYS A 423 0.05 21.94 11.00
CA LYS A 423 -0.55 20.85 11.80
C LYS A 423 -1.78 20.25 11.14
N ILE A 424 -2.15 19.05 11.57
CA ILE A 424 -3.39 18.37 11.15
C ILE A 424 -4.50 18.65 12.17
N ASP A 425 -5.73 18.90 11.71
CA ASP A 425 -6.89 19.10 12.59
C ASP A 425 -7.27 17.81 13.32
N LYS A 426 -7.08 17.79 14.65
CA LYS A 426 -7.38 16.65 15.52
C LYS A 426 -8.82 16.16 15.41
N LYS A 427 -9.79 17.02 15.08
CA LYS A 427 -11.20 16.61 14.98
C LYS A 427 -11.47 15.80 13.70
N LYS A 428 -10.62 15.96 12.67
CA LYS A 428 -10.81 15.33 11.35
C LYS A 428 -9.97 14.06 11.18
N THR A 429 -8.98 13.81 12.02
CA THR A 429 -8.06 12.66 11.87
C THR A 429 -8.77 11.31 11.88
N CYS A 430 -8.20 10.35 11.17
CA CYS A 430 -8.55 8.94 11.32
C CYS A 430 -8.29 8.51 12.77
N VAL A 431 -9.29 7.95 13.44
CA VAL A 431 -9.15 7.41 14.81
C VAL A 431 -8.75 5.94 14.83
N THR A 432 -8.55 5.34 13.66
CA THR A 432 -8.17 3.92 13.47
C THR A 432 -9.15 2.94 14.11
N CYS A 433 -10.45 3.18 13.92
CA CYS A 433 -11.54 2.36 14.45
C CYS A 433 -11.87 1.11 13.63
N SER A 434 -11.10 0.81 12.57
CA SER A 434 -11.31 -0.33 11.66
C SER A 434 -12.66 -0.44 10.93
N LYS A 435 -13.60 0.49 11.12
CA LYS A 435 -14.90 0.51 10.40
C LYS A 435 -14.79 0.51 8.86
N CYS A 436 -13.75 1.12 8.29
CA CYS A 436 -13.50 1.03 6.85
C CYS A 436 -13.22 -0.41 6.40
N SER A 437 -12.61 -1.22 7.26
CA SER A 437 -12.36 -2.64 7.02
C SER A 437 -13.57 -3.50 7.30
N GLU A 438 -14.43 -3.12 8.24
CA GLU A 438 -15.75 -3.75 8.43
C GLU A 438 -16.60 -3.64 7.17
N LEU A 439 -16.69 -2.45 6.56
CA LEU A 439 -17.37 -2.23 5.29
C LEU A 439 -16.85 -3.18 4.20
N MET A 440 -15.52 -3.33 4.09
CA MET A 440 -14.92 -4.28 3.14
C MET A 440 -15.33 -5.72 3.40
N LYS A 441 -15.33 -6.17 4.67
CA LYS A 441 -15.71 -7.55 5.03
C LYS A 441 -17.16 -7.87 4.66
N VAL A 442 -18.06 -6.91 4.80
CA VAL A 442 -19.48 -7.06 4.42
C VAL A 442 -19.77 -6.69 2.97
N GLY A 443 -18.73 -6.45 2.16
CA GLY A 443 -18.84 -6.20 0.72
C GLY A 443 -19.43 -4.84 0.34
N LYS A 444 -19.46 -3.87 1.26
CA LYS A 444 -19.97 -2.51 1.01
C LYS A 444 -18.87 -1.58 0.49
N ALA A 445 -19.29 -0.50 -0.18
CA ALA A 445 -18.43 0.62 -0.52
C ALA A 445 -17.72 1.15 0.73
N THR A 446 -16.42 1.43 0.60
CA THR A 446 -15.53 1.72 1.72
C THR A 446 -15.21 3.21 1.80
N GLY A 447 -15.11 3.68 3.04
CA GLY A 447 -14.76 5.06 3.35
C GLY A 447 -14.66 5.27 4.85
N CYS A 448 -14.70 6.54 5.29
CA CYS A 448 -14.67 6.85 6.72
C CYS A 448 -16.06 7.06 7.29
N VAL A 449 -16.63 6.02 7.91
CA VAL A 449 -17.94 6.06 8.60
C VAL A 449 -18.07 7.21 9.60
N LEU A 450 -16.97 7.61 10.25
CA LEU A 450 -16.99 8.64 11.30
C LEU A 450 -16.84 10.07 10.80
N ARG A 451 -16.41 10.27 9.55
CA ARG A 451 -16.09 11.59 8.98
C ARG A 451 -16.83 11.87 7.67
N ASP A 452 -17.48 10.87 7.13
CA ASP A 452 -18.19 10.94 5.86
C ASP A 452 -19.50 10.15 5.96
N PRO A 453 -20.66 10.83 6.09
CA PRO A 453 -21.95 10.17 6.28
C PRO A 453 -22.40 9.34 5.07
N GLN A 454 -21.74 9.48 3.92
CA GLN A 454 -21.99 8.66 2.73
C GLN A 454 -21.74 7.16 2.96
N TYR A 455 -20.99 6.80 4.00
CA TYR A 455 -20.55 5.44 4.28
C TYR A 455 -21.11 4.88 5.61
N ILE A 456 -22.18 5.49 6.15
CA ILE A 456 -22.87 5.00 7.35
C ILE A 456 -23.77 3.81 7.02
#